data_AF-A0A2N6PXI7-F1
#
_entry.id   AF-A0A2N6PXI7-F1
#
_cell.length_a   1.000
_cell.length_b   1.000
_cell.length_c   1.000
_cell.angle_alpha   90.00
_cell.angle_beta   90.00
_cell.angle_gamma   90.00
#
_symmetry.space_group_name_H-M   'P 1'
#
loop_
_entity.id
_entity.type
_entity.pdbx_description
1 polymer ?
#
loop_
_entity_poly.entity_id
_entity_poly.type
_entity_poly.pdbx_seq_one_letter_code
_entity_poly.pdbx_strand_id
1 'polypeptide(L)' 'MTRSTTGAALRALREQSGLTAREVASRAGVSESYLSRVENGRVVAEAAWIGNVAAAIAAAILETAITPQPVAVAS' A
#
# COMPACT_ATOMS: atom_id res chain seq x y z
N MET A 1 19.71 -0.10 -13.90
CA MET A 1 18.41 -0.67 -13.51
C MET A 1 17.99 -0.01 -12.20
N THR A 2 17.46 1.20 -12.26
CA THR A 2 17.06 1.97 -11.08
C THR A 2 15.79 1.33 -10.50
N ARG A 3 15.90 0.71 -9.32
CA ARG A 3 14.72 0.40 -8.49
C ARG A 3 13.91 1.70 -8.39
N SER A 4 12.65 1.70 -8.83
CA SER A 4 11.76 2.84 -8.56
C SER A 4 11.61 2.96 -7.05
N THR A 5 12.22 4.00 -6.47
CA THR A 5 12.20 4.26 -5.03
C THR A 5 10.77 4.47 -4.54
N THR A 6 9.89 4.99 -5.40
CA THR A 6 8.48 5.28 -5.07
C THR A 6 7.66 4.02 -4.85
N GLY A 7 7.79 3.01 -5.71
CA GLY A 7 7.07 1.73 -5.53
C GLY A 7 7.51 1.01 -4.25
N ALA A 8 8.82 0.99 -3.98
CA ALA A 8 9.35 0.42 -2.74
C ALA A 8 8.89 1.20 -1.50
N ALA A 9 8.78 2.53 -1.58
CA ALA A 9 8.26 3.37 -0.50
C ALA A 9 6.77 3.11 -0.23
N LEU A 10 5.95 2.95 -1.28
CA LEU A 10 4.55 2.54 -1.13
C LEU A 10 4.42 1.20 -0.40
N ARG A 11 5.23 0.22 -0.80
CA ARG A 11 5.28 -1.09 -0.15
C ARG A 11 5.61 -0.97 1.35
N ALA A 12 6.66 -0.21 1.67
CA ALA A 12 7.09 -0.02 3.04
C ALA A 12 6.01 0.66 3.90
N LEU A 13 5.28 1.65 3.34
CA LEU A 13 4.18 2.32 4.03
C LEU A 13 3.00 1.36 4.25
N ARG A 14 2.66 0.53 3.26
CA ARG A 14 1.61 -0.49 3.38
C ARG A 14 1.94 -1.55 4.44
N GLU A 15 3.19 -2.03 4.47
CA GLU A 15 3.61 -3.01 5.47
C GLU A 15 3.55 -2.41 6.89
N GLN A 16 3.92 -1.14 7.06
CA GLN A 16 3.76 -0.41 8.33
C GLN A 16 2.28 -0.20 8.74
N SER A 17 1.36 -0.12 7.78
CA SER A 17 -0.07 -0.02 8.07
C SER A 17 -0.71 -1.37 8.42
N GLY A 18 0.04 -2.48 8.37
CA GLY A 18 -0.47 -3.83 8.61
C GLY A 18 -1.41 -4.36 7.53
N LEU A 19 -1.51 -3.68 6.37
CA LEU A 19 -2.42 -4.10 5.29
C LEU A 19 -1.72 -5.01 4.27
N THR A 20 -2.48 -5.97 3.78
CA THR A 20 -2.13 -6.75 2.59
C THR A 20 -2.26 -5.91 1.32
N ALA A 21 -1.57 -6.32 0.24
CA ALA A 21 -1.72 -5.67 -1.07
C ALA A 21 -3.17 -5.72 -1.58
N ARG A 22 -3.87 -6.83 -1.32
CA ARG A 22 -5.29 -7.00 -1.66
C ARG A 22 -6.18 -5.95 -0.98
N GLU A 23 -5.99 -5.72 0.32
CA GLU A 23 -6.79 -4.75 1.07
C GLU A 23 -6.54 -3.32 0.59
N VAL A 24 -5.29 -2.93 0.36
CA VAL A 24 -4.98 -1.61 -0.22
C VAL A 24 -5.56 -1.46 -1.62
N ALA A 25 -5.43 -2.49 -2.46
CA ALA A 25 -5.98 -2.47 -3.81
C ALA A 25 -7.50 -2.26 -3.80
N SER A 26 -8.20 -2.96 -2.90
CA SER A 26 -9.64 -2.80 -2.70
C SER A 26 -9.99 -1.38 -2.23
N ARG A 27 -9.27 -0.84 -1.23
CA ARG A 27 -9.51 0.52 -0.69
C ARG A 27 -9.25 1.62 -1.72
N ALA A 28 -8.22 1.45 -2.54
CA ALA A 28 -7.83 2.41 -3.57
C ALA A 28 -8.61 2.24 -4.90
N GLY A 29 -9.43 1.19 -5.05
CA GLY A 29 -10.12 0.90 -6.31
C GLY A 29 -9.17 0.56 -7.47
N VAL A 30 -8.06 -0.13 -7.17
CA VAL A 30 -7.04 -0.51 -8.17
C VAL A 30 -6.86 -2.03 -8.21
N SER A 31 -6.13 -2.51 -9.23
CA SER A 31 -5.78 -3.93 -9.32
C SER A 31 -4.66 -4.30 -8.34
N GLU A 32 -4.85 -5.37 -7.57
CA GLU A 32 -3.82 -5.95 -6.69
C GLU A 32 -2.56 -6.37 -7.49
N SER A 33 -2.74 -6.94 -8.68
CA SER A 33 -1.62 -7.38 -9.52
C SER A 33 -0.84 -6.19 -10.10
N TYR A 34 -1.52 -5.07 -10.39
CA TYR A 34 -0.86 -3.83 -10.79
C TYR A 34 -0.11 -3.20 -9.61
N LEU A 35 -0.74 -3.12 -8.43
CA LEU A 35 -0.09 -2.66 -7.20
C LEU A 35 1.19 -3.46 -6.90
N SER A 36 1.10 -4.80 -6.92
CA SER A 36 2.26 -5.67 -6.70
C SER A 36 3.37 -5.41 -7.72
N ARG A 37 3.05 -5.24 -9.01
CA ARG A 37 4.08 -4.92 -10.01
C ARG A 37 4.75 -3.57 -9.75
N VAL A 38 3.99 -2.55 -9.34
CA VAL A 38 4.53 -1.23 -9.00
C VAL A 38 5.42 -1.30 -7.77
N GLU A 39 4.94 -1.94 -6.69
CA GLU A 39 5.68 -2.12 -5.43
C GLU A 39 7.01 -2.86 -5.62
N ASN A 40 7.06 -3.81 -6.54
CA ASN A 40 8.27 -4.57 -6.85
C ASN A 40 9.11 -3.94 -7.97
N GLY A 41 8.78 -2.72 -8.41
CA GLY A 41 9.53 -1.98 -9.43
C GLY A 41 9.46 -2.61 -10.83
N ARG A 42 8.49 -3.47 -11.10
CA ARG A 42 8.25 -4.11 -12.41
C ARG A 42 7.55 -3.17 -13.39
N VAL A 43 6.82 -2.18 -12.88
CA VAL A 43 6.13 -1.14 -13.67
C VAL A 43 6.27 0.20 -12.96
N VAL A 44 6.40 1.28 -13.74
CA VAL A 44 6.31 2.66 -13.25
C VAL A 44 4.86 3.12 -13.41
N ALA A 45 4.25 3.59 -12.32
CA ALA A 45 2.90 4.14 -12.32
C ALA A 45 2.92 5.68 -12.44
N GLU A 46 1.82 6.24 -12.91
CA GLU A 46 1.62 7.68 -12.94
C GLU A 46 1.48 8.27 -11.54
N ALA A 47 1.86 9.54 -11.38
CA ALA A 47 1.82 10.24 -10.09
C ALA A 47 0.42 10.23 -9.44
N ALA A 48 -0.65 10.37 -10.24
CA ALA A 48 -2.02 10.33 -9.74
C ALA A 48 -2.38 8.96 -9.14
N TRP A 49 -1.95 7.88 -9.80
CA TRP A 49 -2.15 6.52 -9.29
C TRP A 49 -1.38 6.30 -7.97
N ILE A 50 -0.14 6.77 -7.91
CA ILE A 50 0.69 6.72 -6.68
C ILE A 50 0.00 7.47 -5.54
N GLY A 51 -0.50 8.67 -5.81
CA GLY A 51 -1.22 9.49 -4.83
C GLY A 51 -2.48 8.81 -4.29
N ASN A 52 -3.28 8.18 -5.16
CA ASN A 52 -4.48 7.44 -4.77
C ASN A 52 -4.15 6.27 -3.83
N VAL A 53 -3.14 5.46 -4.18
CA VAL A 53 -2.71 4.33 -3.34
C VAL A 53 -2.12 4.81 -2.01
N ALA A 54 -1.28 5.84 -2.04
CA ALA A 54 -0.70 6.42 -0.82
C ALA A 54 -1.79 6.97 0.12
N ALA A 55 -2.81 7.65 -0.42
CA ALA A 55 -3.93 8.17 0.36
C ALA A 55 -4.73 7.04 1.02
N ALA A 56 -4.99 5.93 0.32
CA ALA A 56 -5.68 4.77 0.88
C ALA A 56 -4.90 4.13 2.04
N ILE A 57 -3.56 4.05 1.93
CA ILE A 57 -2.71 3.55 3.02
C ILE A 57 -2.71 4.52 4.20
N ALA A 58 -2.55 5.83 3.95
CA ALA A 58 -2.53 6.85 4.99
C ALA A 58 -3.85 6.90 5.77
N ALA A 59 -5.00 6.79 5.08
CA ALA A 59 -6.31 6.70 5.72
C ALA A 59 -6.39 5.49 6.67
N ALA A 60 -5.89 4.32 6.24
CA ALA A 60 -5.87 3.12 7.09
C ALA A 60 -4.99 3.28 8.33
N ILE A 61 -3.83 3.94 8.21
CA ILE A 61 -2.96 4.25 9.36
C ILE A 61 -3.68 5.17 10.35
N LEU A 62 -4.40 6.19 9.85
CA LEU A 62 -5.14 7.11 10.71
C LEU A 62 -6.32 6.41 11.41
N GLU A 63 -7.01 5.50 10.73
CA GLU A 63 -8.07 4.67 11.33
C GLU A 63 -7.55 3.82 12.50
N THR A 64 -6.39 3.18 12.35
CA THR A 64 -5.80 2.33 13.39
C THR A 64 -5.15 3.11 14.52
N ALA A 65 -4.64 4.31 14.26
CA ALA A 65 -4.12 5.20 15.30
C ALA A 65 -5.21 5.69 16.28
N ILE A 66 -6.47 5.74 15.83
CA ILE A 66 -7.62 6.21 16.63
C ILE A 66 -8.29 5.05 17.39
N THR A 67 -8.18 3.81 16.89
CA THR A 67 -8.71 2.61 17.54
C THR A 67 -7.69 1.47 17.45
N PRO A 68 -7.05 1.05 18.56
CA PRO A 68 -6.13 -0.09 18.51
C PRO A 68 -6.91 -1.35 18.13
N GLN A 69 -6.65 -1.89 16.94
CA GLN A 69 -7.13 -3.21 16.56
C GLN A 69 -6.39 -4.26 17.39
N PRO A 70 -7.07 -5.29 17.93
CA PRO A 70 -6.38 -6.41 18.53
C PRO A 70 -5.53 -7.05 17.44
N VAL A 71 -4.20 -7.02 17.62
CA VAL A 71 -3.27 -7.71 16.72
C VAL A 71 -3.68 -9.17 16.67
N ALA A 72 -4.24 -9.60 15.53
CA ALA A 72 -4.45 -11.00 15.26
C ALA A 72 -3.06 -11.64 15.17
N VAL A 73 -2.67 -12.33 16.23
CA VAL A 73 -1.49 -13.20 16.24
C VAL A 73 -1.74 -14.29 15.19
N ALA A 74 -1.04 -14.16 14.05
CA ALA A 74 -0.96 -15.21 13.05
C ALA A 74 -0.38 -16.48 13.71
N SER A 75 -1.11 -17.58 13.57
CA SER A 75 -0.72 -18.94 13.99
C SER A 75 0.46 -19.47 13.20
#